data_AF-A0A2E7R121-F1
#
_entry.id   AF-A0A2E7R121-F1
#
_cell.length_a   1.000
_cell.length_b   1.000
_cell.length_c   1.000
_cell.angle_alpha   90.00
_cell.angle_beta   90.00
_cell.angle_gamma   90.00
#
_symmetry.space_group_name_H-M   'P 1'
#
loop_
_entity.id
_entity.type
_entity.pdbx_description
1 polymer ?
#
loop_
_entity_poly.entity_id
_entity_poly.type
_entity_poly.pdbx_seq_one_letter_code
_entity_poly.pdbx_strand_id
1 'polypeptide(L)'
;LRPDLSREYYGGGAGLYSTISDYLRFCRMILNQGELDGKRILSPETVGLMSRNAMGPNRVQPLPSFDAVISNDAEFFPGIEKTWGLTFLINEEGTFTGRSRESLSWGGIFNTFFWIDHSRDSAGVFLTQISPWVDKVALPLFESFESVVNEVEP
;
A
#
# COMPACT_ATOMS: atom_id res chain seq x y z
N LEU A 1 -25.64 -9.86 20.06
CA LEU A 1 -26.20 -8.94 19.05
C LEU A 1 -25.84 -9.50 17.69
N ARG A 2 -26.82 -9.98 16.90
CA ARG A 2 -26.54 -10.35 15.50
C ARG A 2 -26.58 -9.06 14.67
N PRO A 3 -25.57 -8.76 13.84
CA PRO A 3 -25.59 -7.55 13.03
C PRO A 3 -26.78 -7.59 12.05
N ASP A 4 -27.46 -6.46 11.95
CA ASP A 4 -28.52 -6.24 10.97
C ASP A 4 -27.88 -6.09 9.58
N LEU A 5 -28.07 -7.12 8.74
CA LEU A 5 -27.54 -7.18 7.38
C LEU A 5 -28.36 -6.35 6.37
N SER A 6 -29.42 -5.64 6.80
CA SER A 6 -30.28 -4.84 5.92
C SER A 6 -29.73 -3.44 5.59
N ARG A 7 -28.63 -3.03 6.23
CA ARG A 7 -27.93 -1.78 5.91
C ARG A 7 -26.55 -2.10 5.33
N GLU A 8 -26.34 -1.77 4.06
CA GLU A 8 -25.00 -1.71 3.50
C GLU A 8 -24.18 -0.70 4.32
N TYR A 9 -23.18 -1.22 5.03
CA TYR A 9 -22.19 -0.40 5.73
C TYR A 9 -21.08 -0.04 4.75
N TYR A 10 -20.99 1.25 4.37
CA TYR A 10 -19.90 1.77 3.55
C TYR A 10 -18.74 2.22 4.45
N GLY A 11 -17.87 1.29 4.80
CA GLY A 11 -16.66 1.59 5.56
C GLY A 11 -15.60 2.25 4.68
N GLY A 12 -15.23 3.49 4.98
CA GLY A 12 -14.15 4.20 4.25
C GLY A 12 -12.75 3.61 4.47
N GLY A 13 -12.54 2.89 5.58
CA GLY A 13 -11.28 2.20 5.88
C GLY A 13 -11.24 0.72 5.49
N ALA A 14 -12.40 0.10 5.25
CA ALA A 14 -12.54 -1.30 4.85
C ALA A 14 -13.93 -1.53 4.22
N GLY A 15 -14.01 -2.35 3.17
CA GLY A 15 -15.28 -2.71 2.51
C GLY A 15 -15.38 -2.34 1.03
N LEU A 16 -14.31 -1.79 0.43
CA LEU A 16 -14.23 -1.66 -1.02
C LEU A 16 -14.05 -3.03 -1.67
N TYR A 17 -14.91 -3.35 -2.65
CA TYR A 17 -14.76 -4.48 -3.56
C TYR A 17 -14.51 -3.94 -4.97
N SER A 18 -13.45 -4.40 -5.62
CA SER A 18 -13.04 -3.91 -6.94
C SER A 18 -12.12 -4.92 -7.64
N THR A 19 -11.61 -4.56 -8.81
CA THR A 19 -10.68 -5.39 -9.60
C THR A 19 -9.24 -4.92 -9.48
N ILE A 20 -8.28 -5.78 -9.86
CA ILE A 20 -6.86 -5.40 -9.99
C ILE A 20 -6.72 -4.19 -10.93
N SER A 21 -7.42 -4.22 -12.07
CA SER A 21 -7.37 -3.16 -13.07
C SER A 21 -7.87 -1.83 -12.53
N ASP A 22 -8.95 -1.82 -11.75
CA ASP A 22 -9.48 -0.60 -11.13
C ASP A 22 -8.54 -0.04 -10.07
N TYR A 23 -7.96 -0.89 -9.22
CA TYR A 23 -7.02 -0.44 -8.21
C TYR A 23 -5.72 0.09 -8.83
N LEU A 24 -5.25 -0.51 -9.92
CA LEU A 24 -4.09 0.00 -10.65
C LEU A 24 -4.38 1.36 -11.30
N ARG A 25 -5.62 1.64 -11.72
CA ARG A 25 -6.02 2.98 -12.19
C ARG A 25 -5.93 4.02 -11.06
N PHE A 26 -6.26 3.65 -9.83
CA PHE A 26 -6.03 4.51 -8.65
C PHE A 26 -4.53 4.78 -8.45
N CYS A 27 -3.69 3.74 -8.47
CA CYS A 27 -2.23 3.90 -8.35
C CYS A 27 -1.68 4.81 -9.46
N ARG A 28 -2.11 4.62 -10.72
CA ARG A 28 -1.73 5.45 -11.86
C ARG A 28 -2.17 6.90 -11.72
N MET A 29 -3.35 7.15 -11.14
CA MET A 29 -3.83 8.52 -10.86
C MET A 29 -2.90 9.24 -9.89
N ILE A 30 -2.44 8.56 -8.83
CA ILE A 30 -1.48 9.13 -7.87
C ILE A 30 -0.10 9.30 -8.52
N LEU A 31 0.37 8.32 -9.30
CA LEU A 31 1.62 8.39 -10.05
C LEU A 31 1.65 9.63 -10.98
N ASN A 32 0.54 9.86 -11.68
CA ASN A 32 0.33 11.01 -12.56
C ASN A 32 -0.13 12.29 -11.84
N GLN A 33 0.22 12.45 -10.57
CA GLN A 33 -0.04 13.68 -9.79
C GLN A 33 -1.51 14.13 -9.84
N GLY A 34 -2.43 13.18 -9.71
CA GLY A 34 -3.86 13.43 -9.60
C GLY A 34 -4.65 13.30 -10.90
N GLU A 35 -3.99 12.96 -12.02
CA GLU A 35 -4.61 12.84 -13.34
C GLU A 35 -4.78 11.38 -13.78
N LEU A 36 -5.94 11.05 -14.32
CA LEU A 36 -6.22 9.74 -14.90
C LEU A 36 -6.91 9.92 -16.26
N ASP A 37 -6.31 9.36 -17.31
CA ASP A 37 -6.85 9.36 -18.68
C ASP A 37 -7.22 10.77 -19.18
N GLY A 38 -6.36 11.76 -18.93
CA GLY A 38 -6.56 13.16 -19.31
C GLY A 38 -7.54 13.93 -18.43
N LYS A 39 -8.05 13.33 -17.34
CA LYS A 39 -8.96 13.98 -16.39
C LYS A 39 -8.29 14.16 -15.03
N ARG A 40 -8.32 15.39 -14.53
CA ARG A 40 -7.84 15.72 -13.18
C ARG A 40 -8.87 15.32 -12.13
N ILE A 41 -8.51 14.36 -11.28
CA ILE A 41 -9.31 13.89 -10.15
C ILE A 41 -8.89 14.61 -8.87
N LEU A 42 -7.57 14.76 -8.67
CA LEU A 42 -6.97 15.50 -7.56
C LEU A 42 -6.02 16.58 -8.09
N SER A 43 -5.85 17.67 -7.33
CA SER A 43 -4.79 18.62 -7.65
C SER A 43 -3.42 17.98 -7.38
N PRO A 44 -2.35 18.37 -8.10
CA PRO A 44 -1.00 17.91 -7.80
C PRO A 44 -0.58 18.26 -6.37
N GLU A 45 -1.05 19.40 -5.85
CA GLU A 45 -0.83 19.82 -4.46
C GLU A 45 -1.45 18.85 -3.46
N THR A 46 -2.69 18.39 -3.68
CA THR A 46 -3.33 17.39 -2.83
C THR A 46 -2.56 16.08 -2.84
N VAL A 47 -2.14 15.60 -4.00
CA VAL A 47 -1.30 14.39 -4.07
C VAL A 47 0.02 14.61 -3.33
N GLY A 48 0.64 15.78 -3.49
CA GLY A 48 1.84 16.16 -2.74
C GLY A 48 1.63 16.15 -1.21
N LEU A 49 0.44 16.51 -0.71
CA LEU A 49 0.12 16.43 0.72
C LEU A 49 -0.13 14.98 1.18
N MET A 50 -0.79 14.16 0.37
CA MET A 50 -1.04 12.74 0.67
C MET A 50 0.26 11.94 0.82
N SER A 51 1.28 12.32 0.05
CA SER A 51 2.55 11.60 -0.11
C SER A 51 3.71 12.15 0.74
N ARG A 52 3.44 13.04 1.69
CA ARG A 52 4.47 13.61 2.58
C ARG A 52 4.31 13.11 4.01
N ASN A 53 5.43 12.89 4.68
CA ASN A 53 5.48 12.55 6.11
C ASN A 53 4.59 13.50 6.94
N ALA A 54 3.59 12.93 7.60
CA ALA A 54 2.67 13.58 8.53
C ALA A 54 2.89 13.15 9.99
N MET A 55 3.92 12.36 10.26
CA MET A 55 4.31 11.86 11.59
C MET A 55 5.31 12.77 12.32
N GLY A 56 5.87 13.77 11.63
CA GLY A 56 6.96 14.60 12.15
C GLY A 56 8.23 13.76 12.40
N PRO A 57 8.87 13.84 13.58
CA PRO A 57 10.09 13.09 13.87
C PRO A 57 9.84 11.60 14.16
N ASN A 58 8.58 11.17 14.31
CA ASN A 58 8.27 9.78 14.62
C ASN A 58 8.53 8.86 13.41
N ARG A 59 8.66 7.57 13.69
CA ARG A 59 8.82 6.51 12.68
C ARG A 59 7.82 5.40 12.92
N VAL A 60 7.41 4.75 11.84
CA VAL A 60 6.62 3.52 11.92
C VAL A 60 7.45 2.47 12.67
N GLN A 61 6.85 1.90 13.70
CA GLN A 61 7.43 0.82 14.49
C GLN A 61 6.85 -0.52 14.01
N PRO A 62 7.42 -1.67 14.42
CA PRO A 62 6.77 -2.97 14.23
C PRO A 62 5.32 -2.93 14.72
N LEU A 63 4.42 -3.53 13.95
CA LEU A 63 2.98 -3.50 14.18
C LEU A 63 2.56 -4.85 14.78
N PRO A 64 2.55 -5.00 16.13
CA PRO A 64 2.07 -6.21 16.76
C PRO A 64 0.57 -6.40 16.47
N SER A 65 0.18 -7.63 16.18
CA SER A 65 -1.20 -7.97 15.89
C SER A 65 -2.07 -7.81 17.13
N PHE A 66 -3.24 -7.17 16.94
CA PHE A 66 -4.30 -7.17 17.94
C PHE A 66 -5.07 -8.51 17.96
N ASP A 67 -5.16 -9.19 16.82
CA ASP A 67 -5.90 -10.45 16.67
C ASP A 67 -5.19 -11.37 15.65
N ALA A 68 -4.53 -12.40 16.19
CA ALA A 68 -3.76 -13.39 15.44
C ALA A 68 -4.60 -14.23 14.47
N VAL A 69 -5.93 -14.24 14.58
CA VAL A 69 -6.82 -14.96 13.65
C VAL A 69 -6.88 -14.24 12.30
N ILE A 70 -6.79 -12.92 12.30
CA ILE A 70 -6.96 -12.09 11.09
C ILE A 70 -5.68 -11.43 10.61
N SER A 71 -4.66 -11.32 11.47
CA SER A 71 -3.38 -10.69 11.14
C SER A 71 -2.24 -11.31 11.95
N ASN A 72 -1.10 -11.56 11.31
CA ASN A 72 0.17 -11.75 12.02
C ASN A 72 0.77 -10.39 12.40
N ASP A 73 1.86 -10.41 13.18
CA ASP A 73 2.68 -9.22 13.42
C ASP A 73 3.27 -8.74 12.09
N ALA A 74 3.26 -7.42 11.86
CA ALA A 74 3.72 -6.84 10.61
C ALA A 74 4.99 -5.99 10.80
N GLU A 75 6.00 -6.27 9.99
CA GLU A 75 7.13 -5.37 9.73
C GLU A 75 7.45 -5.43 8.24
N PHE A 76 7.12 -4.35 7.52
CA PHE A 76 7.48 -4.23 6.11
C PHE A 76 8.94 -3.81 6.01
N PHE A 77 9.71 -4.40 5.09
CA PHE A 77 11.11 -4.07 4.83
C PHE A 77 11.94 -3.80 6.11
N PRO A 78 12.20 -4.82 6.94
CA PRO A 78 12.89 -4.65 8.23
C PRO A 78 14.20 -3.88 8.10
N GLY A 79 14.46 -2.97 9.04
CA GLY A 79 15.66 -2.12 9.07
C GLY A 79 15.62 -0.87 8.19
N ILE A 80 14.63 -0.72 7.29
CA ILE A 80 14.43 0.52 6.52
C ILE A 80 13.53 1.48 7.30
N GLU A 81 13.97 2.73 7.47
CA GLU A 81 13.12 3.75 8.11
C GLU A 81 11.87 4.04 7.28
N LYS A 82 10.74 4.22 7.96
CA LYS A 82 9.44 4.52 7.34
C LYS A 82 8.69 5.58 8.10
N THR A 83 7.98 6.40 7.35
CA THR A 83 7.02 7.38 7.87
C THR A 83 5.65 7.13 7.29
N TRP A 84 4.68 7.94 7.70
CA TRP A 84 3.30 7.85 7.25
C TRP A 84 2.82 9.21 6.78
N GLY A 85 2.25 9.26 5.57
CA GLY A 85 1.58 10.46 5.06
C GLY A 85 0.11 10.52 5.44
N LEU A 86 -0.67 11.37 4.80
CA LEU A 86 -2.12 11.39 5.06
C LEU A 86 -2.85 10.17 4.47
N THR A 87 -2.14 9.32 3.71
CA THR A 87 -2.75 8.17 3.01
C THR A 87 -1.85 6.94 2.95
N PHE A 88 -0.52 7.10 2.91
CA PHE A 88 0.40 6.01 2.56
C PHE A 88 1.48 5.80 3.61
N LEU A 89 1.96 4.55 3.70
CA LEU A 89 3.29 4.25 4.22
C LEU A 89 4.33 4.78 3.23
N ILE A 90 5.36 5.43 3.73
CA ILE A 90 6.44 6.04 2.94
C ILE A 90 7.76 5.40 3.36
N ASN A 91 8.51 4.85 2.40
CA ASN A 91 9.87 4.40 2.66
C ASN A 91 10.83 5.59 2.63
N GLU A 92 11.62 5.78 3.69
CA GLU A 92 12.60 6.88 3.76
C GLU A 92 13.95 6.53 3.09
N GLU A 93 14.08 5.29 2.61
CA GLU A 93 15.22 4.75 1.89
C GLU A 93 14.74 3.84 0.74
N GLY A 94 15.65 3.40 -0.12
CA GLY A 94 15.33 2.39 -1.12
C GLY A 94 15.11 1.01 -0.49
N THR A 95 14.34 0.15 -1.15
CA THR A 95 14.08 -1.23 -0.68
C THR A 95 14.95 -2.25 -1.42
N PHE A 96 15.15 -3.42 -0.81
CA PHE A 96 15.81 -4.54 -1.48
C PHE A 96 15.00 -5.08 -2.68
N THR A 97 13.71 -4.78 -2.75
CA THR A 97 12.84 -5.08 -3.89
C THR A 97 12.90 -4.01 -5.00
N GLY A 98 13.78 -3.01 -4.87
CA GLY A 98 14.07 -2.04 -5.93
C GLY A 98 13.24 -0.75 -5.90
N ARG A 99 12.41 -0.52 -4.88
CA ARG A 99 11.72 0.76 -4.73
C ARG A 99 12.71 1.86 -4.36
N SER A 100 12.43 3.07 -4.82
CA SER A 100 13.17 4.27 -4.43
C SER A 100 12.78 4.76 -3.05
N ARG A 101 13.62 5.61 -2.47
CA ARG A 101 13.24 6.51 -1.38
C ARG A 101 11.99 7.30 -1.78
N GLU A 102 11.12 7.57 -0.81
CA GLU A 102 9.82 8.23 -0.95
C GLU A 102 8.76 7.41 -1.72
N SER A 103 9.02 6.12 -1.97
CA SER A 103 7.98 5.23 -2.49
C SER A 103 6.83 5.07 -1.50
N LEU A 104 5.62 5.03 -2.05
CA LEU A 104 4.35 4.98 -1.32
C LEU A 104 3.80 3.56 -1.35
N SER A 105 3.18 3.11 -0.27
CA SER A 105 2.51 1.80 -0.25
C SER A 105 1.47 1.68 0.84
N TRP A 106 0.64 0.65 0.71
CA TRP A 106 -0.07 0.05 1.84
C TRP A 106 -0.53 -1.37 1.51
N GLY A 107 -1.37 -1.95 2.36
CA GLY A 107 -2.01 -3.21 2.10
C GLY A 107 -3.39 -3.35 2.76
N GLY A 108 -4.09 -4.41 2.36
CA GLY A 108 -5.36 -4.83 2.93
C GLY A 108 -5.28 -6.24 3.50
N ILE A 109 -6.19 -6.53 4.44
CA ILE A 109 -6.16 -7.69 5.33
C ILE A 109 -6.02 -9.06 4.61
N PHE A 110 -6.51 -9.17 3.39
CA PHE A 110 -6.42 -10.41 2.60
C PHE A 110 -5.12 -10.52 1.80
N ASN A 111 -3.98 -10.10 2.37
CA ASN A 111 -2.67 -10.05 1.70
C ASN A 111 -2.76 -9.39 0.32
N THR A 112 -3.35 -8.21 0.31
CA THR A 112 -3.39 -7.31 -0.85
C THR A 112 -2.39 -6.20 -0.60
N PHE A 113 -1.55 -5.86 -1.57
CA PHE A 113 -0.49 -4.87 -1.43
C PHE A 113 -0.40 -4.02 -2.69
N PHE A 114 0.01 -2.77 -2.54
CA PHE A 114 0.33 -1.90 -3.67
C PHE A 114 1.55 -1.04 -3.38
N TRP A 115 2.19 -0.55 -4.43
CA TRP A 115 3.21 0.48 -4.34
C TRP A 115 3.09 1.48 -5.47
N ILE A 116 3.60 2.69 -5.22
CA ILE A 116 3.70 3.78 -6.18
C ILE A 116 5.07 4.43 -5.96
N ASP A 117 5.88 4.49 -7.02
CA ASP A 117 7.21 5.08 -7.01
C ASP A 117 7.30 6.13 -8.13
N HIS A 118 7.16 7.39 -7.74
CA HIS A 118 7.26 8.54 -8.65
C HIS A 118 8.65 8.68 -9.27
N SER A 119 9.72 8.29 -8.56
CA SER A 119 11.09 8.41 -9.06
C SER A 119 11.36 7.41 -10.19
N ARG A 120 10.74 6.23 -10.12
CA ARG A 120 10.83 5.19 -11.16
C ARG A 120 9.72 5.24 -12.20
N ASP A 121 8.77 6.17 -12.08
CA ASP A 121 7.53 6.21 -12.87
C ASP A 121 6.84 4.83 -12.92
N SER A 122 6.72 4.20 -11.76
CA SER A 122 6.22 2.82 -11.65
C SER A 122 5.21 2.67 -10.53
N ALA A 123 4.26 1.77 -10.72
CA ALA A 123 3.32 1.37 -9.69
C ALA A 123 2.89 -0.07 -9.92
N GLY A 124 2.49 -0.76 -8.85
CA GLY A 124 2.02 -2.13 -8.93
C GLY A 124 1.03 -2.49 -7.85
N VAL A 125 0.27 -3.53 -8.12
CA VAL A 125 -0.77 -4.07 -7.25
C VAL A 125 -0.67 -5.59 -7.24
N PHE A 126 -0.70 -6.17 -6.05
CA PHE A 126 -0.73 -7.61 -5.82
C PHE A 126 -1.95 -7.92 -4.98
N LEU A 127 -2.91 -8.68 -5.53
CA LEU A 127 -4.15 -9.00 -4.82
C LEU A 127 -4.28 -10.51 -4.61
N THR A 128 -4.54 -10.91 -3.37
CA THR A 128 -4.95 -12.27 -3.03
C THR A 128 -6.25 -12.24 -2.22
N GLN A 129 -6.76 -13.43 -1.89
CA GLN A 129 -7.87 -13.62 -0.93
C GLN A 129 -7.41 -14.57 0.18
N ILE A 130 -6.22 -14.30 0.74
CA ILE A 130 -5.54 -15.15 1.73
C ILE A 130 -5.55 -14.43 3.08
N SER A 131 -5.91 -15.15 4.14
CA SER A 131 -5.90 -14.71 5.53
C SER A 131 -5.16 -15.74 6.38
N PRO A 132 -4.44 -15.36 7.46
CA PRO A 132 -4.32 -14.01 8.05
C PRO A 132 -3.44 -13.05 7.22
N TRP A 133 -3.58 -11.74 7.45
CA TRP A 133 -2.69 -10.72 6.88
C TRP A 133 -1.24 -10.96 7.30
N VAL A 134 -0.29 -10.58 6.45
CA VAL A 134 1.14 -10.91 6.60
C VAL A 134 1.32 -12.43 6.62
N ASP A 135 0.73 -13.10 5.64
CA ASP A 135 0.86 -14.54 5.48
C ASP A 135 2.29 -14.90 5.04
N LYS A 136 2.82 -15.97 5.63
CA LYS A 136 4.19 -16.45 5.43
C LYS A 136 4.52 -16.92 4.01
N VAL A 137 3.51 -17.08 3.15
CA VAL A 137 3.67 -17.41 1.72
C VAL A 137 3.33 -16.18 0.87
N ALA A 138 2.22 -15.51 1.17
CA ALA A 138 1.76 -14.38 0.36
C ALA A 138 2.70 -13.18 0.40
N LEU A 139 3.27 -12.84 1.56
CA LEU A 139 4.19 -11.70 1.67
C LEU A 139 5.51 -11.93 0.89
N PRO A 140 6.24 -13.05 1.06
CA PRO A 140 7.43 -13.30 0.24
C PRO A 140 7.14 -13.40 -1.27
N LEU A 141 5.95 -13.91 -1.64
CA LEU A 141 5.52 -13.94 -3.04
C LEU A 141 5.30 -12.51 -3.59
N PHE A 142 4.70 -11.63 -2.80
CA PHE A 142 4.58 -10.22 -3.15
C PHE A 142 5.94 -9.56 -3.35
N GLU A 143 6.89 -9.75 -2.42
CA GLU A 143 8.24 -9.18 -2.51
C GLU A 143 8.99 -9.72 -3.75
N SER A 144 8.83 -11.00 -4.06
CA SER A 144 9.39 -11.62 -5.27
C SER A 144 8.79 -11.03 -6.54
N PHE A 145 7.46 -10.89 -6.60
CA PHE A 145 6.76 -10.26 -7.71
C PHE A 145 7.23 -8.82 -7.92
N GLU A 146 7.32 -8.04 -6.85
CA GLU A 146 7.79 -6.65 -6.90
C GLU A 146 9.23 -6.55 -7.39
N SER A 147 10.12 -7.42 -6.91
CA SER A 147 11.53 -7.45 -7.35
C SER A 147 11.64 -7.70 -8.86
N VAL A 148 10.84 -8.63 -9.40
CA VAL A 148 10.78 -8.89 -10.84
C VAL A 148 10.28 -7.67 -11.62
N VAL A 149 9.22 -7.01 -11.14
CA VAL A 149 8.67 -5.81 -11.80
C VAL A 149 9.68 -4.65 -11.77
N ASN A 150 10.46 -4.53 -10.68
CA ASN A 150 11.46 -3.48 -10.52
C ASN A 150 12.83 -3.84 -11.13
N GLU A 151 12.94 -4.99 -11.81
CA GLU A 151 14.16 -5.46 -12.48
C GLU A 151 15.35 -5.63 -11.51
N VAL A 152 15.07 -6.09 -10.29
CA VAL A 152 16.10 -6.47 -9.31
C VAL A 152 16.39 -7.96 -9.47
N GLU A 153 17.65 -8.31 -9.77
CA GLU A 153 18.07 -9.71 -9.85
C GLU A 153 18.08 -10.37 -8.45
N PRO A 154 17.76 -11.68 -8.34
CA PRO A 154 17.73 -12.42 -7.08
C PRO A 154 19.08 -12.52 -6.35
#